data_AF-A0A1H0R3H1-F1
#
_entry.id   AF-A0A1H0R3H1-F1
#
_cell.length_a   1.000
_cell.length_b   1.000
_cell.length_c   1.000
_cell.angle_alpha   90.00
_cell.angle_beta   90.00
_cell.angle_gamma   90.00
#
_symmetry.space_group_name_H-M   'P 1'
#
loop_
_entity.id
_entity.type
_entity.pdbx_description
1 polymer ?
#
loop_
_entity_poly.entity_id
_entity_poly.type
_entity_poly.pdbx_seq_one_letter_code
_entity_poly.pdbx_strand_id
1 'polypeptide(L)'
;MRAQNAHMREPSELPPHLRHRPFTVAEARTAGLSRRRTRAQDLASPCYGVRATAAAPDSLLARVHALTAVTGAVVSHLSAAVLWGFPLPRALENLAVTNGRQTG
;
A
#
# COMPACT_ATOMS: atom_id res chain seq x y z
N MET A 1 -5.25 -39.77 14.78
CA MET A 1 -6.31 -38.74 14.94
C MET A 1 -5.83 -37.49 14.22
N ARG A 2 -6.68 -36.89 13.38
CA ARG A 2 -6.35 -36.10 12.17
C ARG A 2 -5.35 -34.94 12.36
N ALA A 3 -4.32 -34.92 11.50
CA ALA A 3 -3.57 -33.72 11.17
C ALA A 3 -4.38 -32.89 10.17
N GLN A 4 -4.94 -31.76 10.62
CA GLN A 4 -5.62 -30.81 9.76
C GLN A 4 -4.60 -29.77 9.29
N ASN A 5 -3.73 -30.14 8.34
CA ASN A 5 -2.96 -29.15 7.60
C ASN A 5 -3.93 -28.38 6.70
N ALA A 6 -4.43 -27.25 7.20
CA ALA A 6 -5.04 -26.23 6.37
C ALA A 6 -3.95 -25.78 5.39
N HIS A 7 -3.96 -26.34 4.18
CA HIS A 7 -3.08 -25.91 3.11
C HIS A 7 -3.50 -24.48 2.78
N MET A 8 -2.85 -23.49 3.40
CA MET A 8 -2.89 -22.11 2.94
C MET A 8 -2.44 -22.18 1.49
N ARG A 9 -3.39 -22.04 0.57
CA ARG A 9 -3.08 -21.94 -0.85
C ARG A 9 -2.24 -20.69 -0.99
N GLU A 10 -0.94 -20.90 -1.17
CA GLU A 10 0.01 -19.84 -1.37
C GLU A 10 -0.48 -18.96 -2.54
N PRO A 11 -0.51 -17.63 -2.37
CA PRO A 11 -0.94 -16.76 -3.45
C PRO A 11 -0.09 -16.98 -4.69
N SER A 12 -0.72 -17.11 -5.86
CA SER A 12 0.00 -17.22 -7.13
C SER A 12 1.01 -16.08 -7.27
N GLU A 13 2.18 -16.30 -7.85
CA GLU A 13 3.18 -15.25 -7.92
C GLU A 13 2.70 -13.99 -8.67
N LEU A 14 3.19 -12.82 -8.28
CA LEU A 14 2.97 -11.60 -9.05
C LEU A 14 3.77 -11.64 -10.35
N PRO A 15 3.31 -11.03 -11.45
CA PRO A 15 4.13 -10.79 -12.62
C PRO A 15 5.39 -9.97 -12.28
N PRO A 16 6.56 -10.24 -12.88
CA PRO A 16 7.83 -9.58 -12.53
C PRO A 16 7.76 -8.04 -12.53
N HIS A 17 7.04 -7.46 -13.49
CA HIS A 17 6.87 -6.00 -13.62
C HIS A 17 6.03 -5.34 -12.51
N LEU A 18 5.34 -6.14 -11.68
CA LEU A 18 4.56 -5.68 -10.52
C LEU A 18 5.19 -6.07 -9.17
N ARG A 19 6.24 -6.91 -9.16
CA ARG A 19 6.85 -7.42 -7.91
C ARG A 19 7.58 -6.34 -7.11
N HIS A 20 8.24 -5.41 -7.80
CA HIS A 20 9.19 -4.48 -7.19
C HIS A 20 8.70 -3.03 -7.16
N ARG A 21 7.42 -2.80 -7.44
CA ARG A 21 6.84 -1.46 -7.43
C ARG A 21 5.39 -1.45 -6.97
N PRO A 22 4.90 -0.31 -6.46
CA PRO A 22 3.48 -0.04 -6.33
C PRO A 22 2.77 -0.09 -7.68
N PHE A 23 1.54 -0.57 -7.69
CA PHE A 23 0.69 -0.66 -8.88
C PHE A 23 -0.79 -0.44 -8.54
N THR A 24 -1.55 -0.02 -9.53
CA THR A 24 -2.99 0.16 -9.42
C THR A 24 -3.73 -1.17 -9.57
N VAL A 25 -4.92 -1.27 -8.99
CA VAL A 25 -5.82 -2.41 -9.22
C VAL A 25 -6.20 -2.52 -10.71
N ALA A 26 -6.18 -1.41 -11.45
CA ALA A 26 -6.40 -1.42 -12.90
C ALA A 26 -5.23 -2.08 -13.64
N GLU A 27 -3.97 -1.69 -13.35
CA GLU A 27 -2.77 -2.34 -13.92
C GLU A 27 -2.75 -3.84 -13.61
N ALA A 28 -3.11 -4.23 -12.39
CA ALA A 28 -3.20 -5.64 -12.01
C ALA A 28 -4.23 -6.40 -12.87
N ARG A 29 -5.40 -5.81 -13.14
CA ARG A 29 -6.41 -6.43 -14.00
C ARG A 29 -5.92 -6.57 -15.43
N THR A 30 -5.28 -5.54 -15.97
CA THR A 30 -4.68 -5.57 -17.32
C THR A 30 -3.57 -6.64 -17.42
N ALA A 31 -2.82 -6.84 -16.34
CA ALA A 31 -1.81 -7.90 -16.24
C ALA A 31 -2.39 -9.30 -15.96
N GLY A 32 -3.72 -9.47 -15.95
CA GLY A 32 -4.40 -10.76 -15.79
C GLY A 32 -4.55 -11.23 -14.33
N LEU A 33 -4.29 -10.39 -13.34
CA LEU A 33 -4.47 -10.77 -11.94
C LEU A 33 -5.96 -10.82 -11.58
N SER A 34 -6.33 -11.91 -10.91
CA SER A 34 -7.68 -12.05 -10.36
C SER A 34 -7.94 -11.07 -9.20
N ARG A 35 -9.22 -10.75 -8.96
CA ARG A 35 -9.64 -9.95 -7.80
C ARG A 35 -9.17 -10.56 -6.47
N ARG A 36 -9.15 -11.89 -6.37
CA ARG A 36 -8.64 -12.61 -5.18
C ARG A 36 -7.16 -12.33 -4.97
N ARG A 37 -6.35 -12.36 -6.04
CA ARG A 37 -4.91 -12.10 -5.94
C ARG A 37 -4.60 -10.67 -5.49
N THR A 38 -5.33 -9.68 -6.00
CA THR A 38 -5.17 -8.27 -5.57
C THR A 38 -5.55 -7.99 -4.11
N ARG A 39 -6.16 -8.96 -3.42
CA ARG A 39 -6.57 -8.88 -2.00
C ARG A 39 -5.82 -9.87 -1.11
N ALA A 40 -4.80 -10.53 -1.64
CA ALA A 40 -3.99 -11.45 -0.87
C ALA A 40 -3.22 -10.71 0.23
N GLN A 41 -2.93 -11.40 1.33
CA GLN A 41 -2.38 -10.82 2.56
C GLN A 41 -0.92 -10.37 2.40
N ASP A 42 -0.20 -10.87 1.40
CA ASP A 42 1.15 -10.43 1.02
C ASP A 42 1.16 -9.07 0.30
N LEU A 43 -0.02 -8.46 0.06
CA LEU A 43 -0.15 -7.13 -0.52
C LEU A 43 -0.75 -6.14 0.48
N ALA A 44 -0.06 -5.02 0.67
CA ALA A 44 -0.57 -3.85 1.38
C ALA A 44 -1.50 -3.02 0.48
N SER A 45 -2.28 -2.13 1.10
CA SER A 45 -3.14 -1.15 0.43
C SER A 45 -2.79 0.28 0.89
N PRO A 46 -1.69 0.88 0.40
CA PRO A 46 -1.20 2.16 0.92
C PRO A 46 -2.20 3.31 0.73
N CYS A 47 -2.97 3.29 -0.35
CA CYS A 47 -4.10 4.19 -0.57
C CYS A 47 -5.17 3.49 -1.43
N TYR A 48 -6.31 4.16 -1.62
CA TYR A 48 -7.41 3.59 -2.38
C TYR A 48 -6.98 3.21 -3.79
N GLY A 49 -7.23 1.95 -4.18
CA GLY A 49 -6.95 1.46 -5.53
C GLY A 49 -5.47 1.14 -5.80
N VAL A 50 -4.58 1.32 -4.84
CA VAL A 50 -3.15 1.04 -4.97
C VAL A 50 -2.76 -0.18 -4.14
N ARG A 51 -1.88 -1.01 -4.71
CA ARG A 51 -1.30 -2.19 -4.08
C ARG A 51 0.22 -2.10 -4.12
N ALA A 52 0.83 -2.60 -3.06
CA ALA A 52 2.28 -2.75 -2.93
C ALA A 52 2.57 -4.04 -2.16
N THR A 53 3.79 -4.55 -2.26
CA THR A 53 4.22 -5.68 -1.43
C THR A 53 4.16 -5.29 0.04
N ALA A 54 3.67 -6.20 0.90
CA ALA A 54 3.49 -5.95 2.33
C ALA A 54 4.81 -5.90 3.13
N ALA A 55 5.97 -5.91 2.46
CA ALA A 55 7.27 -5.89 3.12
C ALA A 55 7.59 -4.56 3.81
N ALA A 56 6.95 -3.46 3.42
CA ALA A 56 7.20 -2.14 3.98
C ALA A 56 6.20 -1.79 5.11
N PRO A 57 6.66 -1.12 6.19
CA PRO A 57 5.77 -0.59 7.22
C PRO A 57 4.75 0.41 6.64
N ASP A 58 3.53 0.43 7.20
CA ASP A 58 2.49 1.39 6.82
C ASP A 58 2.79 2.80 7.36
N SER A 59 3.71 3.48 6.69
CA SER A 59 4.15 4.84 7.01
C SER A 59 3.63 5.87 6.01
N LEU A 60 3.60 7.15 6.40
CA LEU A 60 3.29 8.24 5.47
C LEU A 60 4.21 8.21 4.24
N LEU A 61 5.51 7.96 4.46
CA LEU A 61 6.50 7.85 3.39
C LEU A 61 6.15 6.72 2.41
N ALA A 62 5.79 5.54 2.91
CA ALA A 62 5.40 4.41 2.07
C ALA A 62 4.13 4.70 1.26
N ARG A 63 3.13 5.34 1.88
CA ARG A 63 1.88 5.74 1.20
C ARG A 63 2.12 6.80 0.12
N VAL A 64 2.92 7.80 0.44
CA VAL A 64 3.33 8.86 -0.49
C VAL A 64 4.08 8.26 -1.67
N HIS A 65 5.14 7.48 -1.41
CA HIS A 65 5.91 6.81 -2.46
C HIS A 65 5.02 5.95 -3.36
N ALA A 66 4.09 5.19 -2.77
CA ALA A 66 3.13 4.42 -3.53
C ALA A 66 2.28 5.29 -4.44
N LEU A 67 1.67 6.34 -3.91
CA LEU A 67 0.81 7.23 -4.69
C LEU A 67 1.58 7.94 -5.81
N THR A 68 2.75 8.49 -5.52
CA THR A 68 3.56 9.20 -6.52
C THR A 68 4.05 8.27 -7.61
N ALA A 69 4.40 7.02 -7.29
CA ALA A 69 4.87 6.04 -8.27
C ALA A 69 3.79 5.67 -9.31
N VAL A 70 2.51 5.58 -8.92
CA VAL A 70 1.43 5.23 -9.86
C VAL A 70 0.77 6.42 -10.53
N THR A 71 0.87 7.63 -9.96
CA THR A 71 0.15 8.81 -10.49
C THR A 71 1.06 9.88 -11.09
N GLY A 72 2.36 9.87 -10.75
CA GLY A 72 3.25 11.00 -11.04
C GLY A 72 2.93 12.26 -10.21
N ALA A 73 2.09 12.15 -9.18
CA ALA A 73 1.73 13.28 -8.35
C ALA A 73 2.93 13.85 -7.58
N VAL A 74 2.82 15.13 -7.20
CA VAL A 74 3.80 15.82 -6.36
C VAL A 74 3.20 16.07 -4.99
N VAL A 75 4.00 15.86 -3.94
CA VAL A 75 3.62 16.07 -2.55
C VAL A 75 3.96 17.50 -2.15
N SER A 76 3.00 18.20 -1.53
CA SER A 76 3.16 19.62 -1.19
C SER A 76 2.65 19.95 0.22
N HIS A 77 2.89 21.20 0.64
CA HIS A 77 2.38 21.78 1.89
C HIS A 77 2.70 20.91 3.12
N LEU A 78 1.70 20.62 3.95
CA LEU A 78 1.86 19.91 5.22
C LEU A 78 2.45 18.51 5.05
N SER A 79 2.05 17.77 4.01
CA SER A 79 2.61 16.44 3.75
C SER A 79 4.10 16.51 3.43
N ALA A 80 4.53 17.53 2.66
CA ALA A 80 5.95 17.75 2.41
C ALA A 80 6.67 18.18 3.70
N ALA A 81 6.10 19.12 4.46
CA ALA A 81 6.67 19.59 5.72
C ALA A 81 6.93 18.45 6.71
N VAL A 82 5.97 17.53 6.86
CA VAL A 82 6.12 16.32 7.68
C VAL A 82 7.26 15.43 7.16
N LEU A 83 7.32 15.18 5.85
CA LEU A 83 8.35 14.32 5.26
C LEU A 83 9.76 14.88 5.41
N TRP A 84 9.91 16.20 5.34
CA TRP A 84 11.19 16.90 5.48
C TRP A 84 11.52 17.26 6.94
N GLY A 85 10.66 16.91 7.91
CA GLY A 85 10.89 17.16 9.33
C GLY A 85 10.81 18.64 9.73
N PHE A 86 10.07 19.46 8.98
CA PHE A 86 9.84 20.85 9.37
C PHE A 86 8.97 20.93 10.63
N PRO A 87 9.25 21.90 11.53
CA PRO A 87 8.40 22.12 12.69
C PRO A 87 7.00 22.51 12.22
N LEU A 88 5.98 21.82 12.74
CA LEU A 88 4.58 22.15 12.48
C LEU A 88 4.03 23.06 13.57
N PRO A 89 3.08 23.96 13.26
CA PRO A 89 2.29 24.63 14.27
C PRO A 89 1.65 23.62 15.22
N ARG A 90 1.58 23.93 16.53
CA ARG A 90 1.02 23.02 17.55
C ARG A 90 -0.36 22.45 17.20
N ALA A 91 -1.20 23.25 16.54
CA ALA A 91 -2.53 22.82 16.09
C ALA A 91 -2.51 21.66 15.07
N LEU A 92 -1.37 21.40 14.42
CA LEU A 92 -1.19 20.41 13.35
C LEU A 92 -0.29 19.24 13.75
N GLU A 93 0.33 19.26 14.95
CA GLU A 93 1.23 18.21 15.42
C GLU A 93 0.54 16.84 15.53
N ASN A 94 -0.76 16.82 15.84
CA ASN A 94 -1.56 15.61 16.03
C ASN A 94 -2.48 15.29 14.83
N LEU A 95 -2.27 15.91 13.66
CA LEU A 95 -2.98 15.50 12.45
C LEU A 95 -2.48 14.10 12.08
N ALA A 96 -3.14 13.09 12.64
CA ALA A 96 -3.17 11.77 12.04
C ALA A 96 -3.67 12.01 10.61
N VAL A 97 -2.78 11.86 9.62
CA VAL A 97 -3.17 11.80 8.21
C VAL A 97 -3.96 10.50 8.07
N THR A 98 -5.23 10.54 8.50
CA THR A 98 -6.12 9.40 8.61
C THR A 98 -6.49 8.97 7.22
N ASN A 99 -6.00 7.79 6.81
CA ASN A 99 -6.62 6.92 5.83
C ASN A 99 -6.06 5.50 6.00
N GLY A 100 -6.24 4.93 7.19
CA GLY A 100 -6.15 3.50 7.42
C GLY A 100 -7.55 2.95 7.60
N ARG A 101 -8.00 2.06 6.70
CA ARG A 101 -9.17 1.21 7.01
C ARG A 101 -8.80 0.42 8.27
N GLN A 102 -9.39 0.81 9.40
CA GLN A 102 -9.60 -0.07 10.54
C GLN A 102 -10.50 -1.20 10.04
N THR A 103 -9.92 -2.31 9.60
CA THR A 103 -10.66 -3.57 9.53
C THR A 103 -10.28 -4.34 10.78
N GLY A 104 -11.28 -4.57 11.63
CA GLY A 104 -11.15 -5.25 12.91
C GLY A 104 -10.89 -6.74 12.81
#